data_AF-C1GPU1-F1
#
_entry.id   AF-C1GPU1-F1
#
_cell.length_a   1.000
_cell.length_b   1.000
_cell.length_c   1.000
_cell.angle_alpha   90.00
_cell.angle_beta   90.00
_cell.angle_gamma   90.00
#
_symmetry.space_group_name_H-M   'P 1'
#
loop_
_entity.id
_entity.type
_entity.pdbx_description
1 polymer ?
#
loop_
_entity_poly.entity_id
_entity_poly.type
_entity_poly.pdbx_seq_one_letter_code
_entity_poly.pdbx_strand_id
1 'polypeptide(L)'
;MINYRGSGTETIIEQVQIIDLENTAYLPKERCIKGMLAGNDSWCSPDDHFKGELNKPSDIFSFTAVATSGFLFGDREELNGLMTHLGDEGVNSQVLGYLWDDRVVDYHRFKSFSEWPNVNDDMFEDLIHRMTNLDLQKRETAREMLEHPWFTDCELC
;
A
#
# COMPACT_ATOMS: atom_id res chain seq x y z
N MET A 1 -16.28 -9.43 1.70
CA MET A 1 -17.06 -10.65 2.01
C MET A 1 -16.38 -11.84 1.36
N ILE A 2 -16.27 -12.96 2.08
CA ILE A 2 -15.63 -14.19 1.58
C ILE A 2 -16.66 -15.32 1.67
N ASN A 3 -16.96 -15.94 0.53
CA ASN A 3 -17.70 -17.19 0.47
C ASN A 3 -16.68 -18.33 0.47
N TYR A 4 -16.84 -19.28 1.38
CA TYR A 4 -15.94 -20.41 1.52
C TYR A 4 -16.72 -21.69 1.82
N ARG A 5 -16.15 -22.82 1.41
CA ARG A 5 -16.64 -24.15 1.75
C ARG A 5 -15.59 -24.89 2.57
N GLY A 6 -15.99 -25.41 3.72
CA GLY A 6 -15.18 -26.31 4.51
C GLY A 6 -15.43 -27.77 4.10
N SER A 7 -14.36 -28.51 3.83
CA SER A 7 -14.39 -29.97 3.71
C SER A 7 -13.28 -30.57 4.57
N GLY A 8 -13.62 -30.93 5.81
CA GLY A 8 -12.65 -31.44 6.78
C GLY A 8 -11.67 -30.35 7.24
N THR A 9 -10.38 -30.57 7.02
CA THR A 9 -9.30 -29.60 7.36
C THR A 9 -9.04 -28.57 6.27
N GLU A 10 -9.66 -28.73 5.08
CA GLU A 10 -9.45 -27.85 3.94
C GLU A 10 -10.54 -26.78 3.90
N THR A 11 -10.12 -25.52 3.80
CA THR A 11 -11.00 -24.38 3.55
C THR A 11 -10.78 -23.93 2.12
N ILE A 12 -11.80 -24.06 1.28
CA ILE A 12 -11.78 -23.62 -0.11
C ILE A 12 -12.49 -22.27 -0.18
N ILE A 13 -11.78 -21.23 -0.62
CA ILE A 13 -12.38 -19.93 -0.89
C ILE A 13 -13.05 -20.01 -2.26
N GLU A 14 -14.37 -19.79 -2.31
CA GLU A 14 -15.17 -19.86 -3.54
C GLU A 14 -15.29 -18.49 -4.21
N GLN A 15 -15.41 -17.43 -3.41
CA GLN A 15 -15.57 -16.08 -3.92
C GLN A 15 -15.11 -15.03 -2.90
N VAL A 16 -14.45 -14.00 -3.39
CA VAL A 16 -14.12 -12.79 -2.62
C VAL A 16 -14.81 -11.60 -3.27
N GLN A 17 -15.45 -10.76 -2.46
CA GLN A 17 -16.10 -9.54 -2.91
C GLN A 17 -15.67 -8.36 -2.04
N ILE A 18 -15.33 -7.23 -2.66
CA ILE A 18 -15.14 -5.96 -1.96
C ILE A 18 -16.51 -5.50 -1.44
N ILE A 19 -16.54 -5.11 -0.17
CA ILE A 19 -17.72 -4.59 0.51
C ILE A 19 -17.35 -3.24 1.13
N ASP A 20 -18.31 -2.60 1.81
CA ASP A 20 -18.07 -1.35 2.54
C ASP A 20 -17.71 -0.17 1.62
N LEU A 21 -18.47 -0.03 0.53
CA LEU A 21 -18.29 1.03 -0.48
C LEU A 21 -18.93 2.37 -0.09
N GLU A 22 -19.30 2.55 1.18
CA GLU A 22 -20.00 3.75 1.66
C GLU A 22 -19.12 5.00 1.66
N ASN A 23 -17.80 4.82 1.76
CA ASN A 23 -16.82 5.90 1.68
C ASN A 23 -16.14 6.00 0.30
N THR A 24 -16.64 5.29 -0.72
CA THR A 24 -16.09 5.35 -2.08
C THR A 24 -16.48 6.66 -2.76
N ALA A 25 -15.51 7.31 -3.41
CA ALA A 25 -15.73 8.51 -4.21
C ALA A 25 -15.54 8.23 -5.71
N TYR A 26 -16.41 8.80 -6.54
CA TYR A 26 -16.18 8.83 -7.98
C TYR A 26 -15.16 9.94 -8.32
N LEU A 27 -14.03 9.53 -8.89
CA LEU A 27 -13.01 10.45 -9.41
C LEU A 27 -13.08 10.46 -10.94
N PRO A 28 -13.43 11.60 -11.57
CA PRO A 28 -13.25 11.76 -13.02
C PRO A 28 -11.80 11.54 -13.42
N LYS A 29 -11.56 11.19 -14.68
CA LYS A 29 -10.20 10.99 -15.20
C LYS A 29 -9.32 12.21 -14.88
N GLU A 30 -8.09 11.96 -14.39
CA GLU A 30 -7.10 12.98 -14.03
C GLU A 30 -7.54 13.91 -12.87
N ARG A 31 -8.47 13.47 -12.02
CA ARG A 31 -8.84 14.17 -10.78
C ARG A 31 -8.37 13.39 -9.55
N CYS A 32 -8.05 14.15 -8.51
CA CYS A 32 -7.76 13.68 -7.17
C CYS A 32 -8.63 14.45 -6.16
N ILE A 33 -8.75 13.92 -4.95
CA ILE A 33 -9.30 14.67 -3.81
C ILE A 33 -8.13 15.16 -2.98
N LYS A 34 -8.00 16.46 -2.79
CA LYS A 34 -6.96 17.07 -1.97
C LYS A 34 -7.54 17.55 -0.66
N GLY A 35 -6.79 17.44 0.45
CA GLY A 35 -7.20 18.03 1.73
C GLY A 35 -8.12 17.15 2.60
N MET A 36 -8.58 16.02 2.10
CA MET A 36 -9.50 15.11 2.80
C MET A 36 -8.70 14.00 3.51
N LEU A 37 -8.99 13.77 4.79
CA LEU A 37 -8.55 12.56 5.49
C LEU A 37 -9.67 11.52 5.29
N ALA A 38 -9.40 10.48 4.49
CA ALA A 38 -10.37 9.46 4.15
C ALA A 38 -9.81 8.08 4.47
N GLY A 39 -10.67 7.18 4.94
CA GLY A 39 -10.28 5.82 5.30
C GLY A 39 -9.93 5.67 6.78
N ASN A 40 -9.32 4.55 7.11
CA ASN A 40 -8.87 4.23 8.46
C ASN A 40 -7.36 4.43 8.53
N ASP A 41 -6.91 5.22 9.51
CA ASP A 41 -5.52 5.61 9.73
C ASP A 41 -4.50 4.46 9.68
N SER A 42 -4.93 3.23 9.99
CA SER A 42 -4.08 2.03 10.00
C SER A 42 -3.68 1.53 8.61
N TRP A 43 -4.45 1.89 7.57
CA TRP A 43 -4.26 1.39 6.19
C TRP A 43 -4.11 2.50 5.16
N CYS A 44 -4.27 3.77 5.57
CA CYS A 44 -4.05 4.92 4.71
C CYS A 44 -2.59 4.96 4.21
N SER A 45 -2.41 5.43 2.98
CA SER A 45 -1.06 5.73 2.48
C SER A 45 -0.42 6.86 3.29
N PRO A 46 0.92 6.96 3.31
CA PRO A 46 1.59 8.08 3.94
C PRO A 46 1.14 9.43 3.36
N ASP A 47 0.94 9.52 2.04
CA ASP A 47 0.42 10.73 1.39
C ASP A 47 -0.99 11.12 1.86
N ASP A 48 -1.88 10.14 2.10
CA ASP A 48 -3.22 10.37 2.63
C ASP A 48 -3.16 10.99 4.05
N HIS A 49 -2.24 10.53 4.91
CA HIS A 49 -2.06 11.08 6.27
C HIS A 49 -1.70 12.57 6.28
N PHE A 50 -1.01 13.05 5.26
CA PHE A 50 -0.65 14.47 5.11
C PHE A 50 -1.67 15.28 4.31
N LYS A 51 -2.88 14.75 4.11
CA LYS A 51 -3.94 15.38 3.30
C LYS A 51 -3.51 15.64 1.85
N GLY A 52 -2.68 14.73 1.33
CA GLY A 52 -2.21 14.71 -0.04
C GLY A 52 -3.33 14.49 -1.05
N GLU A 53 -2.94 14.14 -2.27
CA GLU A 53 -3.88 13.90 -3.37
C GLU A 53 -4.38 12.46 -3.36
N LEU A 54 -5.56 12.22 -2.80
CA LEU A 54 -6.22 10.91 -2.85
C LEU A 54 -6.56 10.56 -4.29
N ASN A 55 -6.07 9.42 -4.76
CA ASN A 55 -6.28 8.91 -6.11
C ASN A 55 -6.23 7.37 -6.12
N LYS A 56 -6.33 6.77 -7.31
CA LYS A 56 -6.34 5.30 -7.47
C LYS A 56 -5.08 4.62 -6.86
N PRO A 57 -3.86 5.18 -6.99
CA PRO A 57 -2.68 4.69 -6.27
C PRO A 57 -2.81 4.61 -4.73
N SER A 58 -3.62 5.44 -4.06
CA SER A 58 -3.86 5.32 -2.62
C SER A 58 -4.55 3.99 -2.25
N ASP A 59 -5.50 3.53 -3.09
CA ASP A 59 -6.19 2.25 -2.89
C ASP A 59 -5.23 1.05 -3.03
N ILE A 60 -4.21 1.16 -3.90
CA ILE A 60 -3.20 0.11 -4.09
C ILE A 60 -2.34 -0.05 -2.83
N PHE A 61 -1.87 1.06 -2.27
CA PHE A 61 -1.14 1.02 -1.01
C PHE A 61 -1.98 0.40 0.10
N SER A 62 -3.23 0.83 0.23
CA SER A 62 -4.17 0.33 1.23
C SER A 62 -4.40 -1.18 1.09
N PHE A 63 -4.57 -1.67 -0.13
CA PHE A 63 -4.71 -3.10 -0.41
C PHE A 63 -3.49 -3.88 0.08
N THR A 64 -2.29 -3.38 -0.18
CA THR A 64 -1.05 -4.06 0.22
C THR A 64 -0.83 -3.97 1.73
N ALA A 65 -1.21 -2.86 2.37
CA ALA A 65 -1.17 -2.74 3.82
C ALA A 65 -2.06 -3.79 4.47
N VAL A 66 -3.26 -4.04 3.93
CA VAL A 66 -4.14 -5.11 4.40
C VAL A 66 -3.53 -6.49 4.14
N ALA A 67 -2.99 -6.73 2.93
CA ALA A 67 -2.43 -8.03 2.55
C ALA A 67 -1.18 -8.42 3.37
N THR A 68 -0.37 -7.43 3.76
CA THR A 68 0.88 -7.63 4.51
C THR A 68 0.75 -7.35 6.01
N SER A 69 -0.46 -7.12 6.51
CA SER A 69 -0.75 -6.78 7.91
C SER A 69 -0.07 -5.49 8.41
N GLY A 70 0.09 -4.49 7.54
CA GLY A 70 0.49 -3.12 7.91
C GLY A 70 2.00 -2.88 8.02
N PHE A 71 2.84 -3.80 7.53
CA PHE A 71 4.30 -3.75 7.70
C PHE A 71 5.03 -3.28 6.44
N LEU A 72 4.54 -2.21 5.83
CA LEU A 72 5.10 -1.68 4.59
C LEU A 72 6.00 -0.48 4.85
N PHE A 73 7.22 -0.55 4.35
CA PHE A 73 8.17 0.55 4.38
C PHE A 73 8.85 0.66 3.02
N GLY A 74 8.80 1.86 2.44
CA GLY A 74 9.63 2.21 1.30
C GLY A 74 11.09 2.44 1.70
N ASP A 75 11.91 2.88 0.74
CA ASP A 75 13.30 3.27 0.95
C ASP A 75 13.50 4.80 1.03
N ARG A 76 14.76 5.25 1.18
CA ARG A 76 15.07 6.68 1.32
C ARG A 76 14.81 7.47 0.03
N GLU A 77 14.98 6.86 -1.13
CA GLU A 77 14.67 7.48 -2.42
C GLU A 77 13.16 7.69 -2.55
N GLU A 78 12.38 6.67 -2.21
CA GLU A 78 10.92 6.73 -2.22
C GLU A 78 10.39 7.77 -1.22
N LEU A 79 10.98 7.86 -0.01
CA LEU A 79 10.65 8.91 0.95
C LEU A 79 10.87 10.31 0.35
N ASN A 80 11.96 10.51 -0.39
CA ASN A 80 12.22 11.79 -1.04
C ASN A 80 11.18 12.08 -2.14
N GLY A 81 10.74 11.05 -2.87
CA GLY A 81 9.63 11.16 -3.82
C GLY A 81 8.32 11.60 -3.16
N LEU A 82 7.98 10.99 -2.02
CA LEU A 82 6.83 11.38 -1.19
C LEU A 82 6.95 12.82 -0.70
N MET A 83 8.10 13.21 -0.13
CA MET A 83 8.34 14.59 0.33
C MET A 83 8.17 15.60 -0.81
N THR A 84 8.65 15.26 -2.01
CA THR A 84 8.48 16.08 -3.21
C THR A 84 7.00 16.23 -3.57
N HIS A 85 6.22 15.15 -3.49
CA HIS A 85 4.79 15.16 -3.81
C HIS A 85 3.96 15.99 -2.81
N LEU A 86 4.28 15.91 -1.52
CA LEU A 86 3.58 16.69 -0.49
C LEU A 86 3.76 18.20 -0.64
N GLY A 87 4.79 18.64 -1.39
CA GLY A 87 4.95 20.01 -1.83
C GLY A 87 5.19 21.02 -0.71
N ASP A 88 5.53 20.56 0.50
CA ASP A 88 5.77 21.38 1.68
C ASP A 88 7.18 21.10 2.25
N GLU A 89 8.10 22.04 2.07
CA GLU A 89 9.40 22.06 2.78
C GLU A 89 9.24 22.34 4.29
N GLY A 90 8.01 22.52 4.77
CA GLY A 90 7.67 22.81 6.16
C GLY A 90 7.55 21.59 7.07
N VAL A 91 6.52 21.63 7.93
CA VAL A 91 6.34 20.73 9.07
C VAL A 91 6.18 19.28 8.63
N ASN A 92 5.51 19.02 7.50
CA ASN A 92 5.26 17.67 7.02
C ASN A 92 6.57 16.94 6.65
N SER A 93 7.48 17.62 5.96
CA SER A 93 8.79 17.06 5.62
C SER A 93 9.64 16.78 6.87
N GLN A 94 9.58 17.65 7.88
CA GLN A 94 10.27 17.43 9.16
C GLN A 94 9.68 16.25 9.92
N VAL A 95 8.35 16.17 10.04
CA VAL A 95 7.65 15.08 10.70
C VAL A 95 7.92 13.75 10.00
N LEU A 96 7.89 13.71 8.66
CA LEU A 96 8.28 12.54 7.88
C LEU A 96 9.72 12.13 8.13
N GLY A 97 10.65 13.09 8.19
CA GLY A 97 12.04 12.84 8.54
C GLY A 97 12.19 12.22 9.94
N TYR A 98 11.51 12.78 10.94
CA TYR A 98 11.52 12.22 12.30
C TYR A 98 10.90 10.82 12.36
N LEU A 99 9.74 10.61 11.72
CA LEU A 99 9.10 9.30 11.61
C LEU A 99 9.93 8.30 10.81
N TRP A 100 10.79 8.77 9.91
CA TRP A 100 11.73 7.93 9.17
C TRP A 100 12.89 7.50 10.05
N ASP A 101 13.53 8.45 10.72
CA ASP A 101 14.69 8.20 11.57
C ASP A 101 14.33 7.34 12.80
N ASP A 102 13.11 7.49 13.36
CA ASP A 102 12.62 6.71 14.50
C ASP A 102 12.44 5.21 14.18
N ARG A 103 12.33 4.84 12.89
CA ARG A 103 12.22 3.43 12.44
C ARG A 103 13.48 2.63 12.71
N VAL A 104 14.64 3.30 12.71
CA VAL A 104 15.96 2.67 12.84
C VAL A 104 16.35 2.53 14.31
N VAL A 105 15.51 2.99 15.24
CA VAL A 105 15.86 2.98 16.66
C VAL A 105 15.69 1.58 17.23
N ASP A 106 16.72 1.07 17.91
CA ASP A 106 16.86 -0.32 18.36
C ASP A 106 15.70 -0.90 19.19
N TYR A 107 14.83 -0.06 19.77
CA TYR A 107 13.64 -0.52 20.52
C TYR A 107 12.44 -0.86 19.64
N HIS A 108 12.46 -0.42 18.38
CA HIS A 108 11.46 -0.78 17.38
C HIS A 108 11.89 -2.06 16.67
N ARG A 109 11.28 -3.19 17.03
CA ARG A 109 11.52 -4.50 16.40
C ARG A 109 10.96 -4.61 14.97
N PHE A 110 10.75 -3.48 14.31
CA PHE A 110 10.22 -3.45 12.95
C PHE A 110 11.32 -3.88 11.99
N LYS A 111 10.98 -4.83 11.13
CA LYS A 111 11.79 -5.28 10.01
C LYS A 111 11.07 -4.91 8.73
N SER A 112 11.79 -4.40 7.74
CA SER A 112 11.20 -4.18 6.42
C SER A 112 10.70 -5.51 5.85
N PHE A 113 9.76 -5.45 4.91
CA PHE A 113 9.21 -6.65 4.27
C PHE A 113 10.33 -7.55 3.68
N SER A 114 11.36 -6.94 3.10
CA SER A 114 12.58 -7.59 2.59
C SER A 114 13.40 -8.34 3.64
N GLU A 115 13.28 -7.99 4.92
CA GLU A 115 14.04 -8.60 6.02
C GLU A 115 13.30 -9.77 6.70
N TRP A 116 12.14 -10.15 6.17
CA TRP A 116 11.31 -11.20 6.74
C TRP A 116 11.87 -12.57 6.40
N PRO A 117 12.08 -13.45 7.40
CA PRO A 117 12.75 -14.75 7.19
C PRO A 117 11.98 -15.72 6.28
N ASN A 118 10.71 -15.42 5.97
CA ASN A 118 9.82 -16.28 5.21
C ASN A 118 9.49 -15.71 3.81
N VAL A 119 9.99 -14.51 3.48
CA VAL A 119 9.85 -13.93 2.14
C VAL A 119 11.05 -14.44 1.34
N ASN A 120 10.86 -15.51 0.58
CA ASN A 120 11.87 -16.11 -0.30
C ASN A 120 11.40 -16.13 -1.77
N ASP A 121 10.48 -15.22 -2.12
CA ASP A 121 9.91 -15.07 -3.45
C ASP A 121 10.23 -13.66 -3.94
N ASP A 122 11.30 -13.54 -4.73
CA ASP A 122 11.78 -12.28 -5.28
C ASP A 122 10.70 -11.57 -6.12
N MET A 123 9.81 -12.33 -6.77
CA MET A 123 8.71 -11.77 -7.56
C MET A 123 7.59 -11.24 -6.66
N PHE A 124 7.31 -11.91 -5.56
CA PHE A 124 6.37 -11.37 -4.57
C PHE A 124 6.92 -10.10 -3.94
N GLU A 125 8.22 -10.09 -3.60
CA GLU A 125 8.88 -8.91 -3.06
C GLU A 125 8.82 -7.72 -4.02
N ASP A 126 9.18 -7.93 -5.30
CA ASP A 126 9.08 -6.89 -6.34
C ASP A 126 7.64 -6.36 -6.49
N LEU A 127 6.65 -7.25 -6.48
CA LEU A 127 5.24 -6.86 -6.53
C LEU A 127 4.87 -5.95 -5.35
N ILE A 128 5.21 -6.35 -4.12
CA ILE A 128 4.89 -5.57 -2.92
C ILE A 128 5.56 -4.19 -2.99
N HIS A 129 6.84 -4.11 -3.36
CA HIS A 129 7.55 -2.82 -3.49
C HIS A 129 6.88 -1.89 -4.51
N ARG A 130 6.48 -2.39 -5.68
CA ARG A 130 5.78 -1.60 -6.70
C ARG A 130 4.43 -1.07 -6.20
N MET A 131 3.70 -1.87 -5.43
CA MET A 131 2.41 -1.47 -4.84
C MET A 131 2.56 -0.43 -3.74
N THR A 132 3.70 -0.43 -3.05
CA THR A 132 3.90 0.35 -1.81
C THR A 132 4.89 1.47 -1.96
N ASN A 133 5.32 1.74 -3.20
CA ASN A 133 6.24 2.81 -3.51
C ASN A 133 5.72 4.13 -2.93
N LEU A 134 6.55 4.79 -2.12
CA LEU A 134 6.16 6.06 -1.50
C LEU A 134 6.12 7.20 -2.52
N ASP A 135 6.84 7.08 -3.64
CA ASP A 135 6.68 7.97 -4.78
C ASP A 135 5.43 7.59 -5.57
N LEU A 136 4.38 8.40 -5.42
CA LEU A 136 3.09 8.22 -6.08
C LEU A 136 3.19 8.15 -7.61
N GLN A 137 4.23 8.71 -8.23
CA GLN A 137 4.43 8.62 -9.68
C GLN A 137 5.03 7.29 -10.10
N LYS A 138 5.71 6.59 -9.19
CA LYS A 138 6.31 5.27 -9.41
C LYS A 138 5.43 4.13 -8.90
N ARG A 139 4.40 4.43 -8.10
CA ARG A 139 3.44 3.43 -7.62
C ARG A 139 2.57 2.93 -8.76
N GLU A 140 2.60 1.62 -8.99
CA GLU A 140 1.89 1.01 -10.11
C GLU A 140 0.36 0.97 -9.90
N THR A 141 -0.38 0.99 -11.00
CA THR A 141 -1.83 0.91 -11.01
C THR A 141 -2.33 -0.53 -10.85
N ALA A 142 -3.58 -0.73 -10.43
CA ALA A 142 -4.21 -2.06 -10.35
C ALA A 142 -4.03 -2.89 -11.62
N ARG A 143 -4.06 -2.22 -12.78
CA ARG A 143 -3.91 -2.89 -14.08
C ARG A 143 -2.49 -3.42 -14.28
N GLU A 144 -1.50 -2.57 -14.04
CA GLU A 144 -0.08 -2.96 -14.17
C GLU A 144 0.28 -4.06 -13.17
N MET A 145 -0.29 -4.00 -11.96
CA MET A 145 -0.14 -5.05 -10.95
C MET A 145 -0.69 -6.40 -11.40
N LEU A 146 -1.86 -6.44 -12.03
CA LEU A 146 -2.41 -7.68 -12.56
C LEU A 146 -1.62 -8.24 -13.74
N GLU A 147 -0.80 -7.41 -14.40
CA GLU A 147 0.13 -7.81 -15.47
C GLU A 147 1.49 -8.26 -14.89
N HIS A 148 1.71 -8.17 -13.59
CA HIS A 148 2.95 -8.55 -12.93
C HIS A 148 3.23 -10.07 -13.04
N PRO A 149 4.48 -10.50 -13.31
CA PRO A 149 4.80 -11.92 -13.52
C PRO A 149 4.41 -12.84 -12.35
N TRP A 150 4.30 -12.31 -11.13
CA TRP A 150 3.85 -13.07 -9.96
C TRP A 150 2.44 -13.67 -10.12
N PHE A 151 1.59 -13.04 -10.95
CA PHE A 151 0.25 -13.56 -11.26
C PHE A 151 0.22 -14.52 -12.44
N THR A 152 1.33 -14.84 -13.10
CA THR A 152 1.33 -15.65 -14.33
C THR A 152 0.77 -17.06 -14.13
N ASP A 153 1.03 -17.67 -12.96
CA ASP A 153 0.52 -19.01 -12.61
C ASP A 153 -0.83 -18.96 -11.88
N CYS A 154 -1.39 -17.76 -11.66
CA CYS A 154 -2.72 -17.58 -11.13
C CYS A 154 -3.72 -17.58 -12.29
N GLU A 155 -4.62 -18.56 -12.34
CA GLU A 155 -5.78 -18.49 -13.23
C GLU A 155 -6.69 -17.34 -12.76
N LEU A 156 -6.44 -16.13 -13.27
CA LEU A 156 -7.33 -14.97 -13.08
C LEU A 156 -8.60 -15.21 -13.90
N CYS A 157 -9.61 -15.83 -13.27
CA CYS A 157 -10.94 -16.07 -13.83
C CYS A 157 -11.90 -14.90 -13.60
#